data_AF-A0A659QYQ9-F1
#
_entry.id   AF-A0A659QYQ9-F1
#
_cell.length_a   1.000
_cell.length_b   1.000
_cell.length_c   1.000
_cell.angle_alpha   90.00
_cell.angle_beta   90.00
_cell.angle_gamma   90.00
#
_symmetry.space_group_name_H-M   'P 1'
#
loop_
_entity.id
_entity.type
_entity.pdbx_description
1 polymer ?
#
loop_
_entity_poly.entity_id
_entity_poly.type
_entity_poly.pdbx_seq_one_letter_code
_entity_poly.pdbx_strand_id
1 'polypeptide(L)'
;RELHSTSRRQRQMCFRDRFRLLKTLSLEPGKVFSREQLLNHLYDDYRVVTDRTIDSHIKNLRRKLESLDAEQSFIRAVYGVGYRWEADACRLV
;
A
#
# COMPACT_ATOMS: atom_id res chain seq x y z
N ARG A 1 14.03 -24.26 22.60
CA ARG A 1 13.50 -23.11 23.38
C ARG A 1 13.79 -21.87 22.53
N GLU A 2 12.93 -20.84 22.62
CA GLU A 2 13.11 -19.50 21.98
C GLU A 2 12.74 -19.49 20.48
N LEU A 3 11.93 -18.61 19.87
CA LEU A 3 11.41 -17.27 20.18
C LEU A 3 10.03 -17.08 19.50
N HIS A 4 8.91 -17.11 20.24
CA HIS A 4 7.57 -16.77 19.73
C HIS A 4 7.16 -15.32 20.08
N SER A 5 8.12 -14.39 20.00
CA SER A 5 7.95 -13.01 20.49
C SER A 5 7.75 -11.96 19.38
N THR A 6 7.34 -12.35 18.16
CA THR A 6 7.32 -11.45 16.99
C THR A 6 5.94 -10.91 16.60
N SER A 7 4.88 -11.21 17.34
CA SER A 7 3.51 -10.99 16.82
C SER A 7 2.98 -9.55 16.99
N ARG A 8 3.41 -8.79 18.01
CA ARG A 8 2.90 -7.41 18.25
C ARG A 8 3.65 -6.32 17.48
N ARG A 9 4.98 -6.42 17.34
CA ARG A 9 5.79 -5.42 16.59
C ARG A 9 5.54 -5.46 15.08
N GLN A 10 5.34 -6.65 14.50
CA GLN A 10 5.00 -6.78 13.08
C GLN A 10 3.69 -6.08 12.71
N ARG A 11 2.67 -6.13 13.59
CA ARG A 11 1.37 -5.48 13.33
C ARG A 11 1.47 -3.95 13.23
N GLN A 12 2.24 -3.31 14.12
CA GLN A 12 2.44 -1.86 14.10
C GLN A 12 3.38 -1.42 12.96
N MET A 13 4.42 -2.20 12.63
CA MET A 13 5.38 -1.87 11.56
C MET A 13 4.74 -1.84 10.17
N CYS A 14 3.93 -2.86 9.87
CA CYS A 14 3.14 -2.95 8.66
C CYS A 14 2.20 -1.75 8.40
N PHE A 15 1.88 -0.95 9.41
CA PHE A 15 1.04 0.24 9.25
C PHE A 15 1.78 1.38 8.54
N ARG A 16 3.07 1.61 8.88
CA ARG A 16 3.88 2.68 8.26
C ARG A 16 4.07 2.46 6.76
N ASP A 17 4.33 1.23 6.36
CA ASP A 17 4.57 0.87 4.95
C ASP A 17 3.31 1.08 4.09
N ARG A 18 2.13 0.74 4.62
CA ARG A 18 0.84 0.99 3.95
C ARG A 18 0.54 2.48 3.80
N PHE A 19 0.88 3.27 4.82
CA PHE A 19 0.67 4.72 4.79
C PHE A 19 1.61 5.39 3.78
N ARG A 20 2.88 4.93 3.69
CA ARG A 20 3.81 5.39 2.64
C ARG A 20 3.30 5.05 1.25
N LEU A 21 2.85 3.81 1.01
CA LEU A 21 2.24 3.41 -0.26
C LEU A 21 1.07 4.31 -0.65
N LEU A 22 0.15 4.53 0.29
CA LEU A 22 -0.98 5.42 0.10
C LEU A 22 -0.50 6.83 -0.26
N LYS A 23 0.47 7.37 0.49
CA LYS A 23 1.03 8.70 0.25
C LYS A 23 1.65 8.82 -1.14
N THR A 24 2.46 7.85 -1.56
CA THR A 24 3.07 7.84 -2.90
C THR A 24 2.00 7.80 -3.99
N LEU A 25 0.99 6.95 -3.83
CA LEU A 25 -0.12 6.83 -4.77
C LEU A 25 -0.98 8.11 -4.83
N SER A 26 -1.27 8.72 -3.68
CA SER A 26 -2.08 9.95 -3.60
C SER A 26 -1.33 11.20 -4.05
N LEU A 27 0.02 11.20 -4.00
CA LEU A 27 0.84 12.32 -4.48
C LEU A 27 0.81 12.44 -6.01
N GLU A 28 0.68 11.32 -6.73
CA GLU A 28 0.61 11.30 -8.19
C GLU A 28 -0.67 10.56 -8.65
N PRO A 29 -1.86 11.20 -8.50
CA PRO A 29 -3.11 10.62 -8.97
C PRO A 29 -3.06 10.35 -10.48
N GLY A 30 -3.57 9.21 -10.93
CA GLY A 30 -3.56 8.80 -12.33
C GLY A 30 -2.26 8.14 -12.81
N LYS A 31 -1.17 8.19 -12.03
CA LYS A 31 0.08 7.49 -12.38
C LYS A 31 -0.01 6.01 -12.03
N VAL A 32 0.48 5.17 -12.94
CA VAL A 32 0.60 3.72 -12.72
C VAL A 32 1.96 3.43 -12.11
N PHE A 33 1.96 2.77 -10.96
CA PHE A 33 3.16 2.31 -10.28
C PHE A 33 3.29 0.79 -10.40
N SER A 34 4.43 0.35 -10.95
CA SER A 34 4.76 -1.08 -11.02
C SER A 34 5.07 -1.65 -9.64
N ARG A 35 4.98 -2.97 -9.49
CA ARG A 35 5.32 -3.66 -8.22
C ARG A 35 6.74 -3.33 -7.76
N GLU A 36 7.69 -3.33 -8.69
CA GLU A 36 9.09 -2.96 -8.44
C GLU A 36 9.24 -1.51 -7.99
N GLN A 37 8.47 -0.57 -8.56
CA GLN A 37 8.50 0.82 -8.11
C GLN A 37 7.96 0.98 -6.70
N LEU A 38 6.85 0.29 -6.39
CA LEU A 38 6.28 0.27 -5.05
C LEU A 38 7.24 -0.39 -4.04
N LEU A 39 7.94 -1.45 -4.46
CA LEU A 39 8.99 -2.09 -3.67
C LEU A 39 10.15 -1.14 -3.42
N ASN A 40 10.64 -0.43 -4.44
CA ASN A 40 11.72 0.56 -4.31
C ASN A 40 11.36 1.68 -3.33
N HIS A 41 10.11 2.18 -3.37
CA HIS A 41 9.63 3.18 -2.41
C HIS A 41 9.56 2.68 -0.96
N LEU A 42 9.47 1.37 -0.76
CA LEU A 42 9.45 0.74 0.57
C LEU A 42 10.83 0.26 1.02
N TYR A 43 11.72 -0.04 0.08
CA TYR A 43 13.08 -0.51 0.32
C TYR A 43 13.94 0.54 1.05
N ASP A 44 13.65 1.83 0.83
CA ASP A 44 14.27 2.96 1.53
C ASP A 44 14.13 2.88 3.06
N ASP A 45 13.14 2.13 3.59
CA ASP A 45 12.95 1.91 5.03
C ASP A 45 13.78 0.71 5.58
N TYR A 46 14.74 0.19 4.81
CA TYR A 46 15.62 -0.95 5.16
C TYR A 46 14.88 -2.28 5.47
N ARG A 47 13.66 -2.45 4.97
CA ARG A 47 12.88 -3.67 5.15
C ARG A 47 12.92 -4.53 3.90
N VAL A 48 13.19 -5.82 4.09
CA VAL A 48 13.01 -6.85 3.05
C VAL A 48 11.50 -7.03 2.84
N VAL A 49 10.92 -6.24 1.94
CA VAL A 49 9.53 -6.38 1.51
C VAL A 49 9.50 -7.27 0.27
N THR A 50 8.63 -8.28 0.28
CA THR A 50 8.42 -9.17 -0.86
C THR A 50 7.15 -8.80 -1.63
N ASP A 51 7.05 -9.22 -2.89
CA ASP A 51 5.90 -8.99 -3.76
C ASP A 51 4.56 -9.39 -3.10
N ARG A 52 4.53 -10.57 -2.45
CA ARG A 52 3.39 -11.08 -1.67
C ARG A 52 2.94 -10.14 -0.55
N THR A 53 3.88 -9.41 0.02
CA THR A 53 3.62 -8.45 1.10
C THR A 53 2.94 -7.20 0.54
N ILE A 54 3.34 -6.75 -0.66
CA ILE A 54 2.69 -5.63 -1.39
C ILE A 54 1.23 -5.94 -1.66
N ASP A 55 0.90 -7.12 -2.19
CA ASP A 55 -0.49 -7.51 -2.43
C ASP A 55 -1.32 -7.45 -1.15
N SER A 56 -0.75 -7.94 -0.04
CA SER A 56 -1.40 -7.87 1.28
C SER A 56 -1.55 -6.43 1.76
N HIS A 57 -0.58 -5.56 1.50
CA HIS A 57 -0.66 -4.14 1.83
C HIS A 57 -1.75 -3.43 1.02
N ILE A 58 -1.76 -3.60 -0.30
CA ILE A 58 -2.77 -3.05 -1.20
C ILE A 58 -4.17 -3.55 -0.84
N LYS A 59 -4.34 -4.85 -0.59
CA LYS A 59 -5.64 -5.43 -0.18
C LYS A 59 -6.17 -4.83 1.11
N ASN A 60 -5.32 -4.69 2.12
CA ASN A 60 -5.72 -4.05 3.37
C ASN A 60 -5.99 -2.55 3.21
N LEU A 61 -5.23 -1.87 2.36
CA LEU A 61 -5.43 -0.46 2.06
C LEU A 61 -6.76 -0.24 1.35
N ARG A 62 -7.06 -1.04 0.32
CA ARG A 62 -8.35 -1.04 -0.36
C ARG A 62 -9.51 -1.24 0.59
N ARG A 63 -9.46 -2.25 1.47
CA ARG A 63 -10.51 -2.46 2.48
C ARG A 63 -10.75 -1.26 3.38
N LYS A 64 -9.69 -0.55 3.78
CA LYS A 64 -9.83 0.66 4.59
C LYS A 64 -10.47 1.81 3.81
N LEU A 65 -10.10 1.96 2.54
CA LEU A 65 -10.64 2.99 1.66
C LEU A 65 -12.09 2.69 1.28
N GLU A 66 -12.41 1.44 0.94
CA GLU A 66 -13.77 0.93 0.71
C GLU A 66 -14.66 1.09 1.94
N SER A 67 -14.08 1.09 3.16
CA SER A 67 -14.81 1.38 4.40
C SER A 67 -15.10 2.88 4.61
N LEU A 68 -14.40 3.77 3.89
CA LEU A 68 -14.66 5.21 3.92
C LEU A 68 -15.67 5.59 2.83
N ASP A 69 -15.50 5.04 1.63
CA ASP A 69 -16.38 5.27 0.49
C ASP A 69 -16.41 3.99 -0.37
N ALA A 70 -17.52 3.26 -0.31
CA ALA A 70 -17.66 1.98 -1.03
C ALA A 70 -17.97 2.18 -2.52
N GLU A 71 -18.44 3.37 -2.90
CA GLU A 71 -18.80 3.68 -4.29
C GLU A 71 -17.59 4.19 -5.07
N GLN A 72 -16.58 4.74 -4.38
CA GLN A 72 -15.35 5.21 -5.00
C GLN A 72 -14.27 4.13 -5.11
N SER A 73 -13.84 3.86 -6.35
CA SER A 73 -12.68 3.01 -6.60
C SER A 73 -11.38 3.79 -6.40
N PHE A 74 -10.75 3.68 -5.23
CA PHE A 74 -9.51 4.42 -4.93
C PHE A 74 -8.26 3.90 -5.65
N ILE A 75 -8.10 2.57 -5.72
CA ILE A 75 -6.92 1.91 -6.27
C ILE A 75 -7.34 0.92 -7.34
N ARG A 76 -6.90 1.14 -8.58
CA ARG A 76 -7.12 0.24 -9.71
C ARG A 76 -5.86 -0.60 -9.95
N ALA A 77 -6.02 -1.91 -10.00
CA ALA A 77 -4.96 -2.83 -10.41
C ALA A 77 -5.02 -3.02 -11.93
N VAL A 78 -3.92 -2.71 -12.62
CA VAL A 78 -3.75 -2.90 -14.06
C VAL A 78 -2.89 -4.16 -14.25
N TYR A 79 -3.52 -5.23 -14.74
CA TYR A 79 -2.85 -6.53 -14.91
C TYR A 79 -1.64 -6.39 -15.84
N GLY A 80 -0.49 -6.94 -15.41
CA GLY A 80 0.77 -6.85 -16.15
C GLY A 80 1.53 -5.52 -16.04
N VAL A 81 0.92 -4.46 -15.48
CA VAL A 81 1.57 -3.14 -15.35
C VAL A 81 1.79 -2.79 -13.87
N GLY A 82 0.75 -2.78 -13.05
CA GLY A 82 0.88 -2.34 -11.65
C GLY A 82 -0.42 -1.82 -11.03
N TYR A 83 -0.30 -0.80 -10.18
CA TYR A 83 -1.42 -0.20 -9.47
C TYR A 83 -1.50 1.30 -9.76
N ARG A 84 -2.72 1.82 -9.94
CA ARG A 84 -3.02 3.23 -10.22
C ARG A 84 -3.92 3.80 -9.15
N TRP A 85 -3.63 5.02 -8.73
CA TRP A 85 -4.53 5.80 -7.89
C TRP A 85 -5.59 6.48 -8.77
N GLU A 86 -6.87 6.16 -8.52
CA GLU A 86 -8.03 6.66 -9.26
C GLU A 86 -8.87 7.64 -8.43
N ALA A 87 -8.58 7.75 -7.14
CA ALA A 87 -9.33 8.67 -6.28
C ALA A 87 -8.92 10.12 -6.56
N ASP A 88 -9.91 10.99 -6.53
CA ASP A 88 -9.68 12.42 -6.68
C ASP A 88 -8.84 12.92 -5.49
N ALA A 89 -7.62 13.41 -5.76
CA ALA A 89 -6.72 13.88 -4.72
C ALA A 89 -7.31 15.06 -3.91
N CYS A 90 -8.32 15.74 -4.48
CA CYS A 90 -8.99 16.90 -3.90
C CYS A 90 -9.88 16.62 -2.67
N ARG A 91 -10.08 15.37 -2.23
CA ARG A 91 -10.99 15.06 -1.11
C ARG A 91 -10.31 14.75 0.24
N LEU A 92 -8.98 14.83 0.31
CA LEU A 92 -8.20 14.46 1.51
C LEU A 92 -7.62 15.64 2.30
N VAL A 93 -8.11 16.86 2.06
CA VAL A 93 -7.75 18.08 2.82
C VAL A 93 -8.88 18.51 3.75
#